data_AF-A0A653MIU6-F1
#
_entry.id   AF-A0A653MIU6-F1
#
_cell.length_a   1.000
_cell.length_b   1.000
_cell.length_c   1.000
_cell.angle_alpha   90.00
_cell.angle_beta   90.00
_cell.angle_gamma   90.00
#
_symmetry.space_group_name_H-M   'P 1'
#
loop_
_entity.id
_entity.type
_entity.pdbx_description
1 polymer ?
#
loop_
_entity_poly.entity_id
_entity_poly.type
_entity_poly.pdbx_seq_one_letter_code
_entity_poly.pdbx_strand_id
1 'polypeptide(L)'
;MLSEHLPLTDVPVGLAEFVDGVLLARLTTLGKNEVWCASWREHPDAVHRLAAIQDEWQRMIAGEDAELHAFIRDVLDYHLPRLVARHDGGVFASCEFRHIEPARLDSVVQPG
;
A
#
# COMPACT_ATOMS: atom_id res chain seq x y z
N MET A 1 -18.84 -0.35 1.82
CA MET A 1 -17.66 0.52 1.58
C MET A 1 -16.47 -0.01 2.37
N LEU A 2 -15.23 0.24 1.93
CA LEU A 2 -14.03 -0.21 2.67
C LEU A 2 -13.96 0.34 4.11
N SER A 3 -14.51 1.54 4.34
CA SER A 3 -14.62 2.17 5.66
C SER A 3 -15.38 1.35 6.71
N GLU A 4 -16.30 0.47 6.31
CA GLU A 4 -17.10 -0.35 7.23
C GLU A 4 -16.32 -1.55 7.81
N HIS A 5 -15.15 -1.85 7.23
CA HIS A 5 -14.34 -3.02 7.56
C HIS A 5 -13.02 -2.61 8.22
N LEU A 6 -12.91 -1.37 8.71
CA LEU A 6 -11.70 -0.87 9.36
C LEU A 6 -11.66 -1.26 10.86
N PRO A 7 -10.48 -1.62 11.40
CA PRO A 7 -9.24 -1.87 10.66
C PRO A 7 -9.36 -3.15 9.83
N LEU A 8 -8.72 -3.17 8.66
CA LEU A 8 -8.67 -4.37 7.82
C LEU A 8 -7.93 -5.46 8.58
N THR A 9 -8.63 -6.54 8.90
CA THR A 9 -8.04 -7.75 9.52
C THR A 9 -7.54 -8.73 8.46
N ASP A 10 -8.06 -8.62 7.24
CA ASP A 10 -7.78 -9.50 6.11
C ASP A 10 -7.59 -8.67 4.84
N VAL A 11 -6.98 -9.29 3.83
CA VAL A 11 -6.80 -8.68 2.51
C VAL A 11 -8.17 -8.58 1.81
N PRO A 12 -8.64 -7.37 1.43
CA PRO A 12 -9.91 -7.23 0.71
C PRO A 12 -9.94 -8.02 -0.60
N VAL A 13 -11.13 -8.50 -0.95
CA VAL A 13 -11.37 -9.22 -2.21
C VAL A 13 -10.95 -8.37 -3.40
N GLY A 14 -10.21 -8.96 -4.33
CA GLY A 14 -9.74 -8.29 -5.55
C GLY A 14 -8.56 -7.35 -5.36
N LEU A 15 -8.12 -7.05 -4.12
CA LEU A 15 -6.96 -6.18 -3.89
C LEU A 15 -5.68 -6.77 -4.51
N ALA A 16 -5.51 -8.08 -4.39
CA ALA A 16 -4.43 -8.82 -5.04
C ALA A 16 -4.35 -8.56 -6.55
N GLU A 17 -5.47 -8.72 -7.24
CA GLU A 17 -5.57 -8.53 -8.69
C GLU A 17 -5.31 -7.08 -9.09
N PHE A 18 -5.81 -6.12 -8.30
CA PHE A 18 -5.54 -4.71 -8.54
C PHE A 18 -4.06 -4.37 -8.36
N VAL A 19 -3.43 -4.82 -7.28
CA VAL A 19 -2.01 -4.52 -7.00
C VAL A 19 -1.12 -5.09 -8.09
N ASP A 20 -1.27 -6.37 -8.39
CA ASP A 20 -0.38 -7.08 -9.31
C ASP A 20 -0.71 -6.74 -10.78
N GLY A 21 -2.00 -6.62 -11.11
CA GLY A 21 -2.47 -6.41 -12.49
C GLY A 21 -2.60 -4.96 -12.93
N VAL A 22 -2.75 -4.01 -12.00
CA VAL A 22 -2.97 -2.59 -12.34
C VAL A 22 -1.88 -1.71 -11.75
N LEU A 23 -1.71 -1.71 -10.43
CA LEU A 23 -0.80 -0.80 -9.76
C LEU A 23 0.66 -1.00 -10.21
N LEU A 24 1.17 -2.22 -10.05
CA LEU A 24 2.56 -2.54 -10.39
C LEU A 24 2.80 -2.66 -11.89
N ALA A 25 1.80 -3.13 -12.64
CA ALA A 25 1.96 -3.37 -14.07
C ALA A 25 1.78 -2.10 -14.93
N ARG A 26 1.02 -1.10 -14.45
CA ARG A 26 0.56 0.01 -15.30
C ARG A 26 0.72 1.39 -14.69
N LEU A 27 0.55 1.53 -13.39
CA LEU A 27 0.52 2.84 -12.74
C LEU A 27 1.84 3.25 -12.12
N THR A 28 2.77 2.30 -11.90
CA THR A 28 4.01 2.56 -11.19
C THR A 28 5.20 1.92 -11.88
N THR A 29 6.37 2.51 -11.67
CA THR A 29 7.65 1.90 -12.02
C THR A 29 8.59 2.16 -10.86
N LEU A 30 9.10 1.10 -10.27
CA LEU A 30 9.99 1.20 -9.12
C LEU A 30 11.43 1.41 -9.61
N GLY A 31 12.10 2.40 -9.04
CA GLY A 31 13.50 2.70 -9.30
C GLY A 31 14.43 2.00 -8.32
N LYS A 32 15.64 2.54 -8.18
CA LYS A 32 16.70 1.97 -7.33
C LYS A 32 16.51 2.29 -5.84
N ASN A 33 15.72 3.33 -5.52
CA ASN A 33 15.52 3.82 -4.16
C ASN A 33 14.20 3.31 -3.56
N GLU A 34 13.50 2.47 -4.31
CA GLU A 34 12.23 1.88 -3.95
C GLU A 34 12.42 0.41 -3.60
N VAL A 35 11.74 -0.05 -2.55
CA VAL A 35 11.69 -1.44 -2.14
C VAL A 35 10.25 -1.92 -2.24
N TRP A 36 10.06 -3.08 -2.85
CA TRP A 36 8.78 -3.77 -2.88
C TRP A 36 8.89 -5.12 -2.19
N CYS A 37 7.99 -5.38 -1.25
CA CYS A 37 7.88 -6.69 -0.63
C CYS A 37 6.90 -7.58 -1.42
N ALA A 38 7.36 -8.71 -1.96
CA ALA A 38 6.47 -9.67 -2.62
C ALA A 38 5.40 -10.24 -1.65
N SER A 39 5.72 -10.31 -0.37
CA SER A 39 4.80 -10.68 0.72
C SER A 39 4.08 -9.46 1.32
N TRP A 40 3.71 -8.48 0.50
CA TRP A 40 3.05 -7.25 0.98
C TRP A 40 1.76 -7.50 1.78
N ARG A 41 1.10 -8.64 1.58
CA ARG A 41 -0.12 -9.05 2.29
C ARG A 41 0.12 -9.26 3.79
N GLU A 42 1.36 -9.57 4.18
CA GLU A 42 1.79 -9.73 5.57
C GLU A 42 2.14 -8.39 6.24
N HIS A 43 1.94 -7.27 5.55
CA HIS A 43 2.18 -5.92 6.10
C HIS A 43 0.83 -5.20 6.29
N PRO A 44 0.29 -5.11 7.52
CA PRO A 44 -1.01 -4.49 7.75
C PRO A 44 -1.09 -3.05 7.23
N ASP A 45 -0.05 -2.23 7.45
CA ASP A 45 -0.03 -0.85 6.91
C ASP A 45 0.00 -0.83 5.38
N ALA A 46 0.65 -1.81 4.75
CA ALA A 46 0.61 -1.93 3.30
C ALA A 46 -0.79 -2.29 2.78
N VAL A 47 -1.46 -3.25 3.42
CA VAL A 47 -2.82 -3.67 3.05
C VAL A 47 -3.77 -2.48 3.13
N HIS A 48 -3.71 -1.67 4.20
CA HIS A 48 -4.56 -0.48 4.35
C HIS A 48 -4.28 0.58 3.26
N ARG A 49 -3.01 0.87 2.98
CA ARG A 49 -2.64 1.85 1.95
C ARG A 49 -3.03 1.39 0.55
N LEU A 50 -2.75 0.14 0.21
CA LEU A 50 -3.09 -0.43 -1.10
C LEU A 50 -4.60 -0.52 -1.29
N ALA A 51 -5.34 -0.89 -0.23
CA ALA A 51 -6.81 -0.87 -0.25
C ALA A 51 -7.34 0.55 -0.48
N ALA A 52 -6.80 1.57 0.19
CA ALA A 52 -7.20 2.96 -0.03
C ALA A 52 -6.94 3.43 -1.47
N ILE A 53 -5.80 3.05 -2.07
CA ILE A 53 -5.50 3.33 -3.47
C ILE A 53 -6.53 2.64 -4.39
N GLN A 54 -6.84 1.36 -4.15
CA GLN A 54 -7.83 0.62 -4.94
C GLN A 54 -9.23 1.24 -4.83
N ASP A 55 -9.65 1.60 -3.63
CA ASP A 55 -10.96 2.19 -3.33
C ASP A 55 -11.18 3.46 -4.14
N GLU A 56 -10.19 4.36 -4.15
CA GLU A 56 -10.27 5.59 -4.92
C GLU A 56 -10.23 5.32 -6.42
N TRP A 57 -9.38 4.39 -6.87
CA TRP A 57 -9.37 3.96 -8.26
C TRP A 57 -10.74 3.44 -8.70
N GLN A 58 -11.41 2.64 -7.87
CA GLN A 58 -12.73 2.09 -8.16
C GLN A 58 -13.82 3.16 -8.23
N ARG A 59 -13.82 4.13 -7.30
CA ARG A 59 -14.71 5.30 -7.37
C ARG A 59 -14.49 6.11 -8.64
N MET A 60 -13.24 6.35 -9.00
CA MET A 60 -12.85 7.09 -10.20
C MET A 60 -13.37 6.42 -11.48
N ILE A 61 -13.14 5.11 -11.65
CA ILE A 61 -13.60 4.39 -12.86
C ILE A 61 -15.12 4.18 -12.89
N ALA A 62 -15.80 4.23 -11.73
CA ALA A 62 -17.25 4.19 -11.64
C ALA A 62 -17.92 5.51 -12.07
N GLY A 63 -17.13 6.56 -12.32
CA GLY A 63 -17.62 7.86 -12.78
C GLY A 63 -18.07 8.79 -11.64
N GLU A 64 -17.64 8.52 -10.40
CA GLU A 64 -18.03 9.27 -9.20
C GLU A 64 -17.11 10.49 -8.94
N ASP A 65 -16.92 11.35 -9.96
CA ASP A 65 -16.27 12.68 -9.86
C ASP A 65 -14.72 12.77 -9.80
N ALA A 66 -13.96 11.68 -9.86
CA ALA A 66 -12.49 11.77 -9.83
C ALA A 66 -11.86 11.83 -11.24
N GLU A 67 -10.99 12.80 -11.47
CA GLU A 67 -10.09 12.85 -12.64
C GLU A 67 -8.82 12.05 -12.36
N LEU A 68 -8.27 11.37 -13.38
CA LEU A 68 -7.01 10.63 -13.27
C LEU A 68 -5.87 11.51 -12.73
N HIS A 69 -5.86 12.80 -13.07
CA HIS A 69 -4.89 13.75 -12.53
C HIS A 69 -4.99 13.90 -11.01
N ALA A 70 -6.20 14.04 -10.47
CA ALA A 70 -6.43 14.15 -9.04
C ALA A 70 -6.07 12.85 -8.31
N PHE A 71 -6.47 11.69 -8.85
CA PHE A 71 -6.10 10.39 -8.29
C PHE A 71 -4.57 10.22 -8.16
N ILE A 72 -3.82 10.54 -9.22
CA ILE A 72 -2.36 10.42 -9.20
C ILE A 72 -1.77 11.36 -8.12
N ARG A 73 -2.12 12.65 -8.16
CA ARG A 73 -1.55 13.66 -7.28
C ARG A 73 -1.91 13.47 -5.81
N ASP A 74 -3.18 13.19 -5.52
CA ASP A 74 -3.70 13.21 -4.16
C ASP A 74 -3.63 11.84 -3.46
N VAL A 75 -3.70 10.74 -4.23
CA VAL A 75 -3.73 9.38 -3.67
C VAL A 75 -2.45 8.63 -3.99
N LEU A 76 -2.12 8.45 -5.27
CA LEU A 76 -0.98 7.60 -5.65
C LEU A 76 0.35 8.19 -5.16
N ASP A 77 0.63 9.46 -5.49
CA ASP A 77 1.86 10.16 -5.10
C ASP A 77 2.00 10.33 -3.59
N TYR A 78 0.87 10.31 -2.86
CA TYR A 78 0.89 10.35 -1.40
C TYR A 78 1.22 8.99 -0.78
N HIS A 79 0.50 7.94 -1.20
CA HIS A 79 0.62 6.63 -0.55
C HIS A 79 1.81 5.81 -1.05
N LEU A 80 2.16 5.90 -2.33
CA LEU A 80 3.19 5.06 -2.93
C LEU A 80 4.58 5.28 -2.29
N PRO A 81 5.09 6.52 -2.11
CA PRO A 81 6.38 6.71 -1.44
C PRO A 81 6.39 6.16 -0.01
N ARG A 82 5.27 6.25 0.71
CA ARG A 82 5.16 5.70 2.07
C ARG A 82 5.15 4.18 2.12
N LEU A 83 4.87 3.51 1.00
CA LEU A 83 5.03 2.06 0.87
C LEU A 83 6.48 1.70 0.55
N VAL A 84 7.04 2.34 -0.48
CA VAL A 84 8.25 1.82 -1.13
C VAL A 84 9.54 2.55 -0.77
N ALA A 85 9.50 3.69 -0.08
CA ALA A 85 10.71 4.44 0.26
C ALA A 85 11.68 3.58 1.09
N ARG A 86 12.87 3.38 0.56
CA ARG A 86 13.94 2.59 1.17
C ARG A 86 14.49 3.17 2.47
N HIS A 87 14.65 4.51 2.53
CA HIS A 87 15.35 5.18 3.64
C HIS A 87 14.43 6.04 4.52
N ASP A 88 13.27 6.46 4.00
CA ASP A 88 12.37 7.38 4.69
C ASP A 88 11.24 6.67 5.44
N GLY A 89 11.52 5.48 5.97
CA GLY A 89 10.56 4.70 6.76
C GLY A 89 9.37 4.17 5.97
N GLY A 90 9.55 3.86 4.68
CA GLY A 90 8.53 3.17 3.90
C GLY A 90 8.18 1.83 4.52
N VAL A 91 6.93 1.39 4.35
CA VAL A 91 6.44 0.11 4.92
C VAL A 91 7.36 -1.07 4.56
N PHE A 92 7.90 -1.07 3.34
CA PHE A 92 8.79 -2.13 2.86
C PHE A 92 10.28 -1.84 3.05
N ALA A 93 10.67 -0.77 3.74
CA ALA A 93 12.07 -0.35 3.85
C ALA A 93 13.00 -1.49 4.35
N SER A 94 12.55 -2.27 5.33
CA SER A 94 13.31 -3.40 5.88
C SER A 94 13.27 -4.67 5.01
N CYS A 95 12.45 -4.70 3.96
CA CYS A 95 12.21 -5.89 3.15
C CYS A 95 13.12 -6.03 1.91
N GLU A 96 14.18 -5.22 1.80
CA GLU A 96 15.01 -5.14 0.58
C GLU A 96 15.50 -6.51 0.08
N PHE A 97 16.08 -7.31 0.98
CA PHE A 97 16.70 -8.58 0.61
C PHE A 97 15.78 -9.78 0.85
N ARG A 98 14.82 -9.64 1.77
CA ARG A 98 13.82 -10.65 2.12
C ARG A 98 12.68 -10.00 2.88
N HIS A 99 11.52 -10.67 2.91
CA HIS A 99 10.43 -10.27 3.77
C HIS A 99 10.85 -10.25 5.25
N ILE A 100 10.46 -9.20 5.96
CA ILE A 100 10.62 -9.03 7.41
C ILE A 100 9.24 -8.71 7.97
N GLU A 101 8.84 -9.47 8.99
CA GLU A 101 7.58 -9.25 9.70
C GLU A 101 7.58 -7.86 10.35
N PRO A 102 6.53 -7.04 10.16
CA PRO A 102 6.45 -5.73 10.78
C PRO A 102 6.41 -5.84 12.31
N ALA A 103 7.20 -5.00 12.98
CA ALA A 103 7.15 -4.89 14.43
C ALA A 103 5.80 -4.29 14.86
N ARG A 104 5.14 -4.91 15.84
CA ARG A 104 3.89 -4.38 16.39
C ARG A 104 4.20 -3.33 17.46
N LEU A 105 3.44 -2.25 17.53
CA LEU A 105 3.69 -1.17 18.49
C LEU A 105 3.64 -1.64 19.95
N ASP A 106 2.79 -2.63 20.26
CA ASP A 106 2.67 -3.27 21.57
C ASP A 106 3.84 -4.21 21.91
N SER A 107 4.65 -4.60 20.91
CA SER A 107 5.83 -5.45 21.10
C SER A 107 7.11 -4.70 21.48
N VAL A 108 7.10 -3.36 21.46
CA VAL A 108 8.27 -2.51 21.79
C VAL A 108 8.44 -2.32 23.32
N VAL A 109 7.54 -2.86 24.14
CA VAL A 109 7.71 -2.85 25.61
C VAL A 109 8.61 -4.02 26.05
N GLN A 110 9.91 -3.89 25.84
CA GLN A 110 10.91 -4.57 26.66
C GLN A 110 11.58 -3.50 27.54
N PRO A 111 11.24 -3.40 28.85
CA PRO A 111 12.05 -2.61 29.76
C PRO A 111 13.42 -3.29 29.93
N GLY A 112 14.47 -2.46 29.99
CA GLY A 112 15.87 -2.88 30.00
C GLY A 112 16.34 -3.63 31.23
#